data_AF-A0A1F9D1L9-F1
#
_entry.id   AF-A0A1F9D1L9-F1
#
_cell.length_a   1.000
_cell.length_b   1.000
_cell.length_c   1.000
_cell.angle_alpha   90.00
_cell.angle_beta   90.00
_cell.angle_gamma   90.00
#
_symmetry.space_group_name_H-M   'P 1'
#
loop_
_entity.id
_entity.type
_entity.pdbx_description
1 polymer ?
#
loop_
_entity_poly.entity_id
_entity_poly.type
_entity_poly.pdbx_seq_one_letter_code
_entity_poly.pdbx_strand_id
1 'polypeptide(L)' 'MKKKHFQRVIKEKLQEYALFVVSDREPNIHDWSEDRIECLRPASGLTVALDPMVRALGTL' A
#
# COMPACT_ATOMS: atom_id res chain seq x y z
N MET A 1 14.37 -4.77 0.72
CA MET A 1 14.50 -3.57 1.58
C MET A 1 13.83 -3.86 2.92
N LYS A 2 14.49 -3.71 4.08
CA LYS A 2 13.89 -4.04 5.38
C LYS A 2 12.86 -2.96 5.80
N LYS A 3 11.66 -3.35 6.26
CA LYS A 3 10.54 -2.45 6.65
C LYS A 3 10.98 -1.24 7.50
N LYS A 4 11.87 -1.46 8.48
CA LYS A 4 12.40 -0.40 9.37
C LYS A 4 13.24 0.66 8.65
N HIS A 5 13.95 0.29 7.58
CA HIS A 5 14.75 1.23 6.80
C HIS A 5 13.86 2.20 6.03
N PHE A 6 12.80 1.69 5.40
CA PHE A 6 11.84 2.50 4.66
C PHE A 6 11.14 3.51 5.57
N GLN A 7 10.58 3.06 6.69
CA GLN A 7 9.92 3.95 7.66
C GLN A 7 10.86 5.07 8.16
N ARG A 8 12.14 4.74 8.38
CA ARG A 8 13.15 5.72 8.76
C ARG A 8 13.41 6.74 7.66
N VAL A 9 13.64 6.29 6.42
CA VAL A 9 13.89 7.19 5.27
C VAL A 9 12.69 8.11 5.04
N ILE A 10 11.46 7.59 5.11
CA ILE A 10 10.24 8.39 4.96
C ILE A 10 10.18 9.46 6.04
N LYS A 11 10.36 9.09 7.31
CA LYS A 11 10.34 10.03 8.43
C LYS A 11 11.43 11.10 8.34
N GLU A 12 12.64 10.72 7.93
CA GLU A 12 13.80 11.62 7.84
C GLU A 12 13.76 12.54 6.62
N LYS A 13 13.20 12.06 5.49
CA LYS A 13 13.28 12.78 4.20
C LYS A 13 11.99 13.46 3.79
N LEU A 14 10.83 12.91 4.15
CA LEU A 14 9.53 13.49 3.81
C LEU A 14 8.94 14.32 4.95
N GLN A 15 9.27 14.08 6.21
CA GLN A 15 8.80 14.90 7.35
C GLN A 15 7.29 15.26 7.26
N GLU A 16 6.96 16.53 6.95
CA GLU A 16 5.60 17.05 6.83
C GLU A 16 5.02 17.01 5.40
N TYR A 17 5.80 16.57 4.42
CA TYR A 17 5.34 16.41 3.05
C TYR A 17 4.45 15.18 2.92
N ALA A 18 3.30 15.37 2.26
CA ALA A 18 2.41 14.27 1.90
C ALA A 18 3.09 13.36 0.86
N LEU A 19 3.09 12.06 1.12
CA LEU A 19 3.53 11.04 0.17
C LEU A 19 2.33 10.47 -0.57
N PHE A 20 2.28 10.67 -1.89
CA PHE A 20 1.27 10.09 -2.76
C PHE A 20 1.87 8.91 -3.53
N VAL A 21 1.23 7.75 -3.43
CA VAL A 21 1.56 6.58 -4.24
C VAL A 21 0.52 6.47 -5.34
N VAL A 22 0.95 6.54 -6.59
CA VAL A 22 0.09 6.36 -7.76
C VAL A 22 0.55 5.11 -8.49
N SER A 23 -0.35 4.14 -8.65
CA SER A 23 -0.12 2.93 -9.43
C SER A 23 -1.34 2.62 -10.28
N ASP A 24 -1.10 1.98 -11.42
CA ASP A 24 -2.13 1.50 -12.33
C ASP A 24 -3.09 0.47 -11.69
N ARG A 25 -2.64 -0.16 -10.59
CA ARG A 25 -3.37 -1.19 -9.86
C ARG A 25 -3.40 -0.86 -8.37
N GLU A 26 -4.60 -0.85 -7.77
CA GLU A 26 -4.77 -0.66 -6.34
C GLU A 26 -4.27 -1.88 -5.53
N PRO A 27 -3.97 -1.71 -4.22
CA PRO A 27 -3.50 -2.79 -3.34
C PRO A 27 -4.52 -3.90 -3.07
N ASN A 28 -5.78 -3.71 -3.45
CA ASN A 28 -6.86 -4.69 -3.35
C ASN A 28 -7.53 -4.88 -4.71
N ILE A 29 -8.00 -6.09 -4.98
CA ILE A 29 -8.92 -6.39 -6.08
C ILE A 29 -10.30 -6.50 -5.44
N HIS A 30 -11.28 -5.76 -5.97
CA HIS A 30 -12.68 -5.93 -5.62
C HIS A 30 -13.28 -6.95 -6.57
N ASP A 31 -13.74 -8.07 -6.04
CA ASP A 31 -14.47 -9.09 -6.79
C ASP A 31 -15.93 -9.11 -6.34
N TRP A 32 -16.85 -9.23 -7.29
CA TRP A 32 -18.28 -9.31 -6.99
C TRP A 32 -18.70 -10.78 -7.06
N SER A 33 -19.02 -11.36 -5.91
CA SER A 33 -19.40 -12.77 -5.78
C SER A 33 -20.50 -12.91 -4.74
N GLU A 34 -21.47 -13.79 -4.99
CA GLU A 34 -22.54 -14.12 -4.03
C GLU A 34 -23.22 -12.90 -3.38
N ASP A 35 -23.56 -11.90 -4.20
CA ASP A 35 -24.20 -10.64 -3.79
C ASP A 35 -23.40 -9.79 -2.77
N ARG A 36 -22.08 -9.97 -2.72
CA ARG A 36 -21.16 -9.17 -1.90
C ARG A 36 -19.90 -8.75 -2.67
N ILE A 37 -19.30 -7.65 -2.22
CA ILE A 37 -17.96 -7.25 -2.65
C ILE A 37 -16.93 -7.94 -1.76
N GLU A 38 -16.08 -8.77 -2.34
CA GLU A 38 -14.93 -9.36 -1.67
C GLU A 38 -13.65 -8.58 -2.01
N CYS A 39 -12.89 -8.20 -0.98
CA CYS A 39 -11.60 -7.54 -1.14
C CYS A 39 -10.48 -8.59 -1.11
N LEU A 40 -9.91 -8.90 -2.26
CA LEU A 40 -8.83 -9.86 -2.42
C LEU A 40 -7.49 -9.13 -2.51
N ARG A 41 -6.44 -9.74 -1.94
CA ARG A 41 -5.08 -9.25 -2.13
C ARG A 41 -4.52 -9.72 -3.47
N PRO A 42 -4.19 -8.82 -4.41
CA PRO A 42 -3.55 -9.17 -5.67
C PRO A 42 -2.20 -9.84 -5.43
N ALA A 43 -1.98 -10.98 -6.11
CA ALA A 43 -0.70 -11.70 -6.15
C ALA A 43 0.36 -11.01 -7.04
N SER A 44 0.34 -9.67 -7.11
CA SER A 44 1.28 -8.87 -7.90
C SER A 44 2.46 -8.40 -7.04
N GLY A 45 3.67 -8.45 -7.60
CA GLY A 45 4.87 -7.97 -6.92
C GLY A 45 4.81 -6.48 -6.55
N LEU A 46 4.08 -5.66 -7.33
CA LEU A 46 3.89 -4.24 -7.05
C LEU A 46 3.04 -4.05 -5.79
N THR A 47 1.91 -4.72 -5.67
CA THR A 47 1.00 -4.56 -4.52
C THR A 47 1.58 -5.14 -3.23
N VAL A 48 2.37 -6.22 -3.32
CA VAL A 48 3.15 -6.75 -2.20
C VAL A 48 4.22 -5.75 -1.72
N ALA A 49 4.82 -4.99 -2.62
CA ALA A 49 5.79 -3.95 -2.26
C ALA A 49 5.11 -2.69 -1.68
N LEU A 50 3.93 -2.32 -2.18
CA LEU A 50 3.18 -1.13 -1.77
C LEU A 50 2.41 -1.31 -0.44
N ASP A 51 1.85 -2.49 -0.15
CA ASP A 51 1.03 -2.75 1.04
C ASP A 51 1.74 -2.40 2.38
N PRO A 52 3.02 -2.73 2.61
CA PRO A 52 3.74 -2.32 3.80
C PRO A 52 3.95 -0.81 3.91
N MET A 53 3.96 -0.09 2.78
CA MET A 53 4.15 1.36 2.73
C MET A 53 2.85 2.07 3.07
N VAL A 54 1.73 1.68 2.45
CA VAL A 54 0.39 2.21 2.74
C VAL A 54 0.01 1.99 4.20
N ARG A 55 0.25 0.78 4.73
CA ARG A 55 0.00 0.46 6.16
C ARG A 55 0.89 1.25 7.12
N ALA A 56 2.08 1.68 6.70
CA ALA A 56 2.97 2.48 7.54
C ALA A 56 2.60 3.96 7.57
N LEU A 57 1.79 4.43 6.61
CA LEU A 57 1.37 5.82 6.47
C LEU A 57 -0.01 6.09 7.09
N GLY A 58 -0.71 5.06 7.59
CA GLY A 58 -1.96 5.21 8.35
C GLY A 58 -3.17 5.59 7.50
N THR A 59 -3.11 5.41 6.18
CA THR A 59 -4.20 5.75 5.25
C THR A 59 -5.26 4.64 5.09
N LEU A 60 -5.23 3.62 5.95
CA LEU A 60 -6.28 2.59 6.11
C LEU A 60 -6.49 2.31 7.60
#